data_AF-A0A8C9V7J4-F1
#
_entry.id   AF-A0A8C9V7J4-F1
#
_cell.length_a   1.000
_cell.length_b   1.000
_cell.length_c   1.000
_cell.angle_alpha   90.00
_cell.angle_beta   90.00
_cell.angle_gamma   90.00
#
_symmetry.space_group_name_H-M   'P 1'
#
loop_
_entity.id
_entity.type
_entity.pdbx_description
1 polymer ?
#
loop_
_entity_poly.entity_id
_entity_poly.type
_entity_poly.pdbx_seq_one_letter_code
_entity_poly.pdbx_strand_id
1 'polypeptide(L)'
;MFLRTLSAIWLAVIFLGFLEGKGVQMQRDVQCCMQYSQGKVRAKDVLRFEVQTEGPDCSIQAIILYTKRVVKCADPQDKRVKRLLRKLNQRQRSKAHPPMWFHPHRNLPVMAEAK
;
A
#
# COMPACT_ATOMS: atom_id res chain seq x y z
N MET A 1 2.94 -31.41 55.69
CA MET A 1 1.98 -30.82 54.71
C MET A 1 2.57 -29.64 53.95
N PHE A 2 3.25 -28.69 54.61
CA PHE A 2 3.85 -27.50 53.98
C PHE A 2 4.87 -27.77 52.85
N LEU A 3 5.66 -28.85 52.92
CA LEU A 3 6.62 -29.16 51.85
C LEU A 3 5.94 -29.56 50.52
N ARG A 4 4.78 -30.23 50.60
CA ARG A 4 4.01 -30.66 49.41
C ARG A 4 3.29 -29.50 48.74
N THR A 5 2.87 -28.49 49.52
CA THR A 5 2.25 -27.28 48.97
C THR A 5 3.29 -26.42 48.27
N LEU A 6 4.51 -26.32 48.81
CA LEU A 6 5.61 -25.58 48.18
C LEU A 6 6.04 -26.21 46.85
N SER A 7 6.12 -27.54 46.76
CA SER A 7 6.45 -28.21 45.49
C SER A 7 5.35 -28.02 44.44
N ALA A 8 4.08 -28.06 44.84
CA ALA A 8 2.95 -27.82 43.93
C ALA A 8 2.93 -26.38 43.40
N ILE A 9 3.23 -25.39 44.24
CA ILE A 9 3.32 -23.98 43.84
C ILE A 9 4.45 -23.79 42.83
N TRP A 10 5.62 -24.40 43.07
CA TRP A 10 6.76 -24.33 42.15
C TRP A 10 6.41 -24.89 40.76
N LEU A 11 5.75 -26.05 40.72
CA LEU A 11 5.31 -26.66 39.46
C LEU A 11 4.30 -25.77 38.73
N ALA A 12 3.37 -25.14 39.46
CA ALA A 12 2.39 -24.23 38.87
C ALA A 12 3.04 -22.98 38.27
N VAL A 13 4.03 -22.39 38.93
CA VAL A 13 4.78 -21.22 38.43
C VAL A 13 5.58 -21.57 37.17
N ILE A 14 6.25 -22.73 37.15
CA ILE A 14 6.97 -23.21 35.97
C ILE A 14 5.99 -23.45 34.79
N PHE A 15 4.83 -24.02 35.07
CA PHE A 15 3.80 -24.27 34.05
C PHE A 15 3.21 -22.96 33.49
N LEU A 16 2.99 -21.96 34.35
CA LEU A 16 2.55 -20.62 33.96
C LEU A 16 3.60 -19.88 33.11
N GLY A 17 4.89 -20.00 33.44
CA GLY A 17 5.97 -19.42 32.64
C GLY A 17 6.13 -20.06 31.26
N PHE A 18 5.85 -21.37 31.14
CA PHE A 18 5.84 -22.07 29.85
C PHE A 18 4.68 -21.66 28.94
N LEU A 19 3.62 -21.09 29.51
CA LEU A 19 2.47 -20.53 28.79
C LEU A 19 2.68 -19.07 28.33
N GLU A 20 3.89 -18.50 28.48
CA GLU A 20 4.30 -17.35 27.68
C GLU A 20 4.40 -17.78 26.21
N GLY A 21 3.24 -17.87 25.58
CA GLY A 21 3.11 -18.07 24.14
C GLY A 21 3.91 -16.97 23.46
N LYS A 22 4.97 -17.36 22.74
CA LYS A 22 5.58 -16.49 21.75
C LYS A 22 4.46 -16.07 20.82
N GLY A 23 4.03 -14.81 20.94
CA GLY A 23 2.97 -14.27 20.11
C GLY A 23 3.30 -14.59 18.66
N VAL A 24 2.42 -15.36 18.01
CA VAL A 24 2.53 -15.58 16.57
C VAL A 24 2.43 -14.20 15.95
N GLN A 25 3.53 -13.72 15.39
CA GLN A 25 3.53 -12.49 14.61
C GLN A 25 2.63 -12.80 13.43
N MET A 26 1.38 -12.34 13.51
CA MET A 26 0.37 -12.59 12.51
C MET A 26 0.95 -12.11 11.18
N GLN A 27 1.26 -13.05 10.29
CA GLN A 27 1.66 -12.78 8.92
C GLN A 27 0.56 -11.86 8.39
N ARG A 28 0.88 -10.61 8.05
CA ARG A 28 -0.10 -9.70 7.43
C ARG A 28 -0.73 -10.49 6.30
N ASP A 29 -2.04 -10.73 6.34
CA ASP A 29 -2.77 -11.41 5.28
C ASP A 29 -2.33 -10.81 3.94
N VAL A 30 -1.44 -11.52 3.24
CA VAL A 30 -0.91 -11.05 1.98
C VAL A 30 -2.06 -11.15 1.00
N GLN A 31 -2.69 -10.02 0.67
CA GLN A 31 -3.78 -9.96 -0.29
C GLN A 31 -3.23 -10.20 -1.70
N CYS A 32 -2.91 -11.44 -2.02
CA CYS A 32 -2.51 -11.85 -3.36
C CYS A 32 -3.73 -11.81 -4.30
N CYS A 33 -3.51 -11.31 -5.51
CA CYS A 33 -4.38 -11.61 -6.63
C CYS A 33 -4.21 -13.08 -7.02
N MET A 34 -5.31 -13.82 -6.98
CA MET A 34 -5.37 -15.20 -7.49
C MET A 34 -6.01 -15.29 -8.88
N GLN A 35 -6.75 -14.25 -9.28
CA GLN A 35 -7.43 -14.19 -10.58
C GLN A 35 -7.51 -12.76 -11.11
N TYR A 36 -7.43 -12.61 -12.44
CA TYR A 36 -7.62 -11.32 -13.09
C TYR A 36 -9.10 -10.92 -13.12
N SER A 37 -9.37 -9.67 -12.74
CA SER A 37 -10.70 -9.10 -12.75
C SER A 37 -11.16 -8.77 -14.16
N GLN A 38 -12.37 -9.19 -14.51
CA GLN A 38 -13.02 -8.79 -15.75
C GLN A 38 -13.53 -7.34 -15.67
N GLY A 39 -13.48 -6.64 -16.81
CA GLY A 39 -14.01 -5.30 -16.97
C GLY A 39 -12.96 -4.19 -17.11
N LYS A 40 -13.37 -3.08 -17.73
CA LYS A 40 -12.47 -1.96 -18.04
C LYS A 40 -12.33 -1.03 -16.84
N VAL A 41 -11.09 -0.81 -16.39
CA VAL A 41 -10.76 0.19 -15.37
C VAL A 41 -10.42 1.53 -16.04
N ARG A 42 -11.05 2.62 -15.60
CA ARG A 42 -10.74 3.97 -16.08
C ARG A 42 -9.64 4.57 -15.21
N ALA A 43 -8.65 5.24 -15.83
CA ALA A 43 -7.52 5.87 -15.12
C ALA A 43 -7.93 6.84 -14.02
N LYS A 44 -9.06 7.53 -14.17
CA LYS A 44 -9.59 8.48 -13.19
C LYS A 44 -10.09 7.83 -11.90
N ASP A 45 -10.49 6.56 -11.96
CA ASP A 45 -11.08 5.83 -10.84
C ASP A 45 -10.01 5.13 -10.00
N VAL A 46 -8.78 5.00 -10.53
CA VAL A 46 -7.62 4.42 -9.85
C VAL A 46 -6.99 5.48 -8.93
N LEU A 47 -6.83 5.11 -7.66
CA LEU A 47 -6.22 5.93 -6.62
C LEU A 47 -4.73 5.64 -6.50
N ARG A 48 -4.38 4.35 -6.43
CA ARG A 48 -3.01 3.84 -6.38
C ARG A 48 -2.97 2.48 -7.09
N PHE A 49 -1.77 2.05 -7.46
CA PHE A 49 -1.55 0.72 -8.01
C PHE A 49 -0.27 0.13 -7.44
N GLU A 50 -0.23 -1.20 -7.32
CA GLU A 50 0.91 -1.97 -6.84
C GLU A 50 1.20 -3.09 -7.83
N VAL A 51 2.47 -3.46 -7.94
CA VAL A 51 2.92 -4.56 -8.78
C VAL A 51 3.14 -5.76 -7.87
N GLN A 52 2.40 -6.83 -8.10
CA GLN A 52 2.59 -8.13 -7.48
C GLN A 52 3.53 -8.94 -8.37
N THR A 53 4.70 -9.29 -7.84
CA THR A 53 5.61 -10.26 -8.43
C THR A 53 5.19 -11.67 -8.05
N GLU A 54 5.48 -12.64 -8.93
CA GLU A 54 5.32 -14.05 -8.62
C GLU A 54 6.34 -14.47 -7.55
N GLY A 55 5.92 -15.28 -6.58
CA GLY A 55 6.75 -15.69 -5.44
C GLY A 55 6.12 -16.85 -4.66
N PRO A 56 6.75 -17.32 -3.56
CA PRO A 56 6.26 -18.45 -2.78
C PRO A 56 4.86 -18.21 -2.19
N ASP A 57 4.54 -16.94 -1.90
CA ASP A 57 3.25 -16.55 -1.31
C ASP A 57 2.18 -16.22 -2.36
N CYS A 58 2.57 -15.78 -3.56
CA CYS A 58 1.63 -15.39 -4.63
C CYS A 58 1.98 -16.09 -5.96
N SER A 59 1.07 -16.95 -6.44
CA SER A 59 1.30 -17.82 -7.59
C SER A 59 1.21 -17.15 -8.97
N ILE A 60 0.79 -15.88 -9.06
CA ILE A 60 0.68 -15.16 -10.32
C ILE A 60 1.28 -13.76 -10.23
N GLN A 61 1.80 -13.27 -11.34
CA GLN A 61 2.15 -11.87 -11.51
C GLN A 61 0.89 -11.04 -11.79
N ALA A 62 0.66 -9.96 -11.03
CA ALA A 62 -0.54 -9.15 -11.19
C ALA A 62 -0.28 -7.67 -10.93
N ILE A 63 -1.14 -6.81 -11.48
CA ILE A 63 -1.22 -5.40 -11.11
C ILE A 63 -2.45 -5.22 -10.22
N ILE A 64 -2.23 -4.80 -8.98
CA ILE A 64 -3.31 -4.52 -8.02
C ILE A 64 -3.73 -3.06 -8.21
N LEU A 65 -4.94 -2.83 -8.72
CA LEU A 65 -5.51 -1.52 -8.94
C LEU A 65 -6.49 -1.19 -7.80
N TYR A 66 -6.12 -0.25 -6.94
CA TYR A 66 -7.01 0.26 -5.91
C TYR A 66 -7.86 1.37 -6.51
N THR A 67 -9.12 1.03 -6.81
CA THR A 67 -10.10 2.02 -7.30
C THR A 67 -10.92 2.59 -6.15
N LYS A 68 -11.69 3.65 -6.42
CA LYS A 68 -12.59 4.26 -5.42
C LYS A 68 -13.60 3.29 -4.80
N ARG A 69 -14.01 2.26 -5.52
CA ARG A 69 -15.08 1.34 -5.10
C ARG A 69 -14.54 -0.03 -4.69
N VAL A 70 -13.63 -0.58 -5.49
CA VAL A 70 -13.19 -1.97 -5.37
C VAL A 70 -11.72 -2.13 -5.76
N VAL A 71 -11.05 -3.14 -5.20
CA VAL A 71 -9.73 -3.57 -5.67
C VAL A 71 -9.92 -4.44 -6.92
N LYS A 72 -9.09 -4.20 -7.94
CA LYS A 72 -9.13 -4.94 -9.22
C LYS A 72 -7.75 -5.49 -9.53
N CYS A 73 -7.68 -6.78 -9.79
CA CYS A 73 -6.48 -7.46 -10.26
C CYS A 73 -6.42 -7.38 -11.78
N ALA A 74 -5.29 -6.98 -12.35
CA ALA A 74 -5.12 -6.86 -13.80
C ALA A 74 -3.88 -7.60 -14.28
N ASP A 75 -3.95 -8.14 -15.50
CA ASP A 75 -2.85 -8.85 -16.13
C ASP A 75 -1.74 -7.86 -16.59
N PRO A 76 -0.48 -8.02 -16.13
CA PRO A 76 0.63 -7.18 -16.56
C PRO A 76 0.97 -7.31 -18.06
N GLN A 77 0.61 -8.42 -18.71
CA GLN A 77 0.87 -8.65 -20.13
C GLN A 77 -0.14 -7.93 -21.05
N ASP A 78 -1.36 -7.64 -20.57
CA ASP A 78 -2.41 -7.01 -21.37
C ASP A 78 -2.01 -5.60 -21.86
N LYS A 79 -2.08 -5.40 -23.18
CA LYS A 79 -1.82 -4.11 -23.85
C LYS A 79 -2.67 -2.97 -23.29
N ARG A 80 -3.91 -3.24 -22.87
CA ARG A 80 -4.84 -2.26 -22.26
C ARG A 80 -4.35 -1.83 -20.87
N VAL A 81 -3.87 -2.77 -20.07
CA VAL A 81 -3.29 -2.50 -18.74
C VAL A 81 -1.99 -1.72 -18.87
N LYS A 82 -1.12 -2.09 -19.81
CA LYS A 82 0.11 -1.32 -20.12
C LYS A 82 -0.21 0.14 -20.49
N ARG A 83 -1.23 0.37 -21.32
CA ARG A 83 -1.70 1.74 -21.67
C ARG A 83 -2.27 2.48 -20.45
N LEU A 84 -3.00 1.79 -19.58
CA LEU A 84 -3.54 2.36 -18.35
C LEU A 84 -2.41 2.81 -17.40
N LEU A 85 -1.43 1.93 -17.15
CA LEU A 85 -0.28 2.22 -16.30
C LEU A 85 0.52 3.44 -16.78
N ARG A 86 0.74 3.58 -18.09
CA ARG A 86 1.41 4.77 -18.66
C ARG A 86 0.68 6.07 -18.28
N LYS A 87 -0.65 6.09 -18.35
CA LYS A 87 -1.46 7.26 -17.96
C LYS A 87 -1.39 7.54 -16.46
N LEU A 88 -1.40 6.50 -15.63
CA LEU A 88 -1.28 6.64 -14.18
C LEU A 88 0.09 7.17 -13.76
N ASN A 89 1.16 6.66 -14.36
CA ASN A 89 2.53 7.13 -14.14
C ASN A 89 2.70 8.60 -14.55
N GLN A 90 2.15 9.00 -15.70
CA GLN A 90 2.18 10.39 -16.13
C GLN A 90 1.46 11.32 -15.13
N ARG A 91 0.29 10.89 -14.62
CA ARG A 91 -0.45 11.62 -13.59
C ARG A 91 0.30 11.72 -12.27
N GLN A 92 1.02 10.67 -11.85
CA GLN A 92 1.87 10.71 -10.66
C GLN A 92 3.03 11.70 -10.83
N ARG A 93 3.69 11.69 -12.00
CA ARG A 93 4.76 12.63 -12.31
C ARG A 93 4.29 14.08 -12.30
N SER A 94 3.13 14.39 -12.89
CA SER A 94 2.56 15.74 -12.87
C SER A 94 2.10 16.20 -11.49
N LYS A 95 1.83 15.28 -10.57
CA LYS A 95 1.55 15.62 -9.16
C LYS A 95 2.84 15.86 -8.37
N ALA A 96 3.88 15.08 -8.64
CA ALA A 96 5.18 15.20 -7.99
C ALA A 96 5.95 16.45 -8.47
N HIS A 97 5.73 16.86 -9.72
CA HIS A 97 6.21 18.13 -10.27
C HIS A 97 4.99 18.99 -10.59
N PRO A 98 4.46 19.75 -9.61
CA PRO A 98 3.51 20.80 -9.92
C PRO A 98 4.11 21.65 -11.04
N PRO A 99 3.37 21.97 -12.13
CA PRO A 99 3.84 22.98 -13.05
C PRO A 99 4.15 24.22 -12.21
N MET A 100 5.39 24.69 -12.27
CA MET A 100 5.80 25.97 -11.70
C MET A 100 5.01 27.03 -12.45
N TRP A 101 3.81 27.34 -11.97
CA TRP A 101 3.04 28.47 -12.43
C TRP A 101 3.84 29.71 -12.02
N PHE A 102 4.67 30.22 -12.93
CA PHE A 102 5.03 31.61 -12.91
C PHE A 102 3.71 32.39 -13.04
N HIS A 103 3.22 32.94 -11.93
CA HIS A 103 2.12 33.90 -11.96
C HIS A 103 2.61 35.15 -12.72
N PRO A 104 2.13 35.44 -13.94
CA PRO A 104 2.58 36.59 -14.70
C PRO A 104 1.67 37.78 -14.39
N HIS A 105 1.62 38.22 -13.13
CA HIS A 105 0.91 39.46 -12.81
C HIS A 105 1.45 40.17 -11.57
N ARG A 106 2.58 40.87 -11.75
CA ARG A 106 2.87 42.11 -11.02
C ARG A 106 3.50 43.13 -11.97
N ASN A 107 2.66 43.74 -12.80
CA ASN A 107 2.92 45.13 -13.18
C ASN A 107 2.54 45.98 -11.96
N LEU A 108 3.52 46.29 -11.10
CA LEU A 108 3.41 47.39 -10.15
C LEU A 108 4.23 48.55 -10.74
N PRO A 109 3.65 49.74 -10.96
CA PRO A 109 4.42 50.89 -11.37
C PRO A 109 5.40 51.27 -10.25
N VAL A 110 6.68 51.37 -10.61
CA VAL A 110 7.71 52.04 -9.79
C VAL A 110 7.24 53.47 -9.59
N MET A 111 6.88 53.81 -8.35
CA MET A 111 6.74 55.21 -7.95
C MET A 111 8.16 55.76 -7.82
N ALA A 112 8.49 56.74 -8.65
CA ALA A 112 9.69 57.55 -8.51
C ALA A 112 9.58 58.38 -7.22
N GLU A 113 10.49 58.16 -6.29
CA GLU A 113 10.67 59.03 -5.14
C GLU A 113 11.25 60.37 -5.61
N ALA A 114 10.47 61.43 -5.41
CA ALA A 114 10.92 62.80 -5.44
C ALA A 114 11.07 63.28 -3.99
N LYS A 115 12.30 63.43 -3.51
CA LYS A 115 12.74 64.56 -2.67
C LYS A 115 14.26 64.57 -2.50
#